data_AF-A0A7V9BH94-F1
#
_entry.id   AF-A0A7V9BH94-F1
#
_cell.length_a   1.000
_cell.length_b   1.000
_cell.length_c   1.000
_cell.angle_alpha   90.00
_cell.angle_beta   90.00
_cell.angle_gamma   90.00
#
_symmetry.space_group_name_H-M   'P 1'
#
loop_
_entity.id
_entity.type
_entity.pdbx_description
1 polymer ?
#
loop_
_entity_poly.entity_id
_entity_poly.type
_entity_poly.pdbx_seq_one_letter_code
_entity_poly.pdbx_strand_id
1 'polypeptide(L)' 'MTFRAPTLPVGDERLFEAMVRSMFTQRRKTLANALSRFATSRGGESTAALRAADIDPTRRPETLQLHELVRLAETFAAT' A
#
# COMPACT_ATOMS: atom_id res chain seq x y z
N MET A 1 9.19 -22.37 15.02
CA MET A 1 9.20 -21.51 13.82
C MET A 1 9.53 -20.10 14.28
N THR A 2 10.74 -19.61 13.99
CA THR A 2 11.17 -18.28 14.42
C THR A 2 10.78 -17.29 13.33
N PHE A 3 9.79 -16.43 13.59
CA PHE A 3 9.42 -15.37 12.66
C PHE A 3 10.54 -14.32 12.68
N ARG A 4 11.28 -14.19 11.58
CA ARG A 4 12.26 -13.10 11.43
C ARG A 4 11.49 -11.82 11.17
N ALA A 5 11.61 -10.85 12.06
CA ALA A 5 11.05 -9.52 11.81
C ALA A 5 11.66 -8.98 10.50
N PRO A 6 10.83 -8.51 9.55
CA PRO A 6 11.34 -7.92 8.33
C PRO A 6 12.17 -6.69 8.69
N THR A 7 13.42 -6.65 8.24
CA THR A 7 14.38 -5.56 8.48
C THR A 7 14.05 -4.32 7.63
N LEU A 8 12.81 -4.16 7.17
CA LEU A 8 12.39 -3.03 6.36
C LEU A 8 11.92 -1.91 7.30
N PRO A 9 12.66 -0.79 7.38
CA PRO A 9 12.21 0.35 8.16
C PRO A 9 10.99 0.96 7.48
N VAL A 10 9.82 0.75 8.09
CA VAL A 10 8.60 1.42 7.68
C VAL A 10 8.61 2.78 8.36
N GLY A 11 8.95 3.84 7.61
CA GLY A 11 9.14 5.18 8.21
C GLY A 11 7.96 5.64 9.06
N ASP A 12 6.74 5.57 8.50
CA ASP A 12 5.48 5.85 9.22
C ASP A 12 4.65 4.57 9.36
N GLU A 13 4.79 3.90 10.50
CA GLU A 13 4.04 2.67 10.82
C GLU A 13 2.53 2.88 10.84
N ARG A 14 2.03 4.05 11.27
CA ARG A 14 0.58 4.31 11.34
C ARG A 14 -0.01 4.45 9.95
N LEU A 15 0.70 5.14 9.07
CA LEU A 15 0.33 5.27 7.66
C LEU A 15 0.33 3.89 7.00
N PHE A 16 1.40 3.11 7.21
CA PHE A 16 1.50 1.76 6.65
C PHE A 16 0.39 0.84 7.15
N GLU A 17 0.10 0.84 8.45
CA GLU A 17 -1.00 0.05 9.02
C GLU A 17 -2.36 0.46 8.41
N ALA A 18 -2.64 1.76 8.34
CA ALA A 18 -3.89 2.26 7.76
C ALA A 18 -4.02 1.89 6.27
N MET A 19 -2.93 1.97 5.51
CA MET A 19 -2.86 1.59 4.10
C MET A 19 -3.12 0.09 3.93
N VAL A 20 -2.37 -0.77 4.64
CA VAL A 20 -2.53 -2.23 4.61
C VAL A 20 -3.94 -2.62 5.02
N ARG A 21 -4.47 -2.02 6.08
CA ARG A 21 -5.85 -2.24 6.53
C ARG A 21 -6.85 -1.89 5.43
N SER A 22 -6.71 -0.73 4.77
CA SER A 22 -7.59 -0.34 3.67
C SER A 22 -7.58 -1.36 2.53
N MET A 23 -6.38 -1.86 2.17
CA MET A 23 -6.19 -2.86 1.11
C MET A 23 -6.87 -4.19 1.41
N PHE A 24 -6.71 -4.71 2.63
CA PHE A 24 -7.22 -6.03 2.99
C PHE A 24 -8.67 -6.03 3.49
N THR A 25 -9.24 -4.86 3.84
CA THR A 25 -10.67 -4.74 4.18
C THR A 25 -11.58 -4.98 2.97
N GLN A 26 -11.07 -4.75 1.74
CA GLN A 26 -11.83 -4.90 0.50
C GLN A 26 -11.37 -6.11 -0.32
N ARG A 27 -11.63 -7.29 0.23
CA ARG A 27 -11.37 -8.57 -0.45
C ARG A 27 -12.20 -8.61 -1.73
N ARG A 28 -11.57 -8.83 -2.89
CA ARG A 28 -12.13 -8.89 -4.27
C ARG A 28 -12.10 -7.60 -5.10
N LYS A 29 -11.57 -6.47 -4.61
CA LYS A 29 -11.35 -5.27 -5.45
C LYS A 29 -9.91 -5.20 -5.97
N THR A 30 -9.71 -4.58 -7.12
CA THR A 30 -8.37 -4.22 -7.62
C THR A 30 -7.67 -3.28 -6.65
N LEU A 31 -6.34 -3.25 -6.68
CA LEU A 31 -5.52 -2.39 -5.82
C LEU A 31 -5.93 -0.92 -5.86
N ALA A 32 -6.14 -0.38 -7.06
CA ALA A 32 -6.59 1.01 -7.22
C ALA A 32 -7.90 1.28 -6.50
N ASN A 33 -8.85 0.34 -6.54
CA ASN A 33 -10.14 0.48 -5.88
C ASN A 33 -10.05 0.30 -4.36
N ALA A 34 -9.23 -0.64 -3.89
CA ALA A 34 -9.03 -0.88 -2.46
C ALA A 34 -8.34 0.29 -1.76
N LEU A 35 -7.47 1.01 -2.49
CA LEU A 35 -6.72 2.17 -2.02
C LEU A 35 -7.36 3.52 -2.38
N SER A 36 -8.43 3.57 -3.17
CA SER A 36 -8.96 4.86 -3.65
C SER A 36 -9.35 5.77 -2.49
N ARG A 37 -10.10 5.25 -1.50
CA ARG A 37 -10.52 6.03 -0.33
C ARG A 37 -9.33 6.52 0.49
N PHE A 38 -8.29 5.70 0.63
CA PHE A 38 -7.07 6.06 1.34
C PHE A 38 -6.32 7.19 0.61
N ALA A 39 -6.11 7.05 -0.70
CA ALA A 39 -5.44 8.07 -1.51
C ALA A 39 -6.22 9.39 -1.52
N THR A 40 -7.55 9.35 -1.68
CA THR A 40 -8.40 10.54 -1.64
C THR A 40 -8.34 11.25 -0.29
N SER A 41 -8.25 10.51 0.83
CA SER A 41 -8.09 11.12 2.16
C SER A 41 -6.77 11.88 2.34
N ARG A 42 -5.78 11.61 1.48
CA ARG A 42 -4.48 12.28 1.42
C ARG A 42 -4.37 13.26 0.26
N GLY A 43 -5.47 13.58 -0.43
CA GLY A 43 -5.49 14.52 -1.55
C GLY A 43 -4.89 13.98 -2.85
N GLY A 44 -4.69 12.66 -2.97
CA GLY A 44 -4.08 12.03 -4.14
C GLY A 44 -4.97 11.00 -4.83
N GLU A 45 -4.43 10.41 -5.90
CA GLU A 45 -5.06 9.31 -6.64
C GLU A 45 -4.31 8.00 -6.39
N SER A 46 -5.04 6.91 -6.13
CA SER A 46 -4.44 5.61 -5.82
C SER A 46 -3.65 5.05 -7.01
N THR A 47 -4.12 5.25 -8.24
CA THR A 47 -3.43 4.84 -9.47
C THR A 47 -2.10 5.57 -9.66
N ALA A 48 -2.04 6.87 -9.34
CA ALA A 48 -0.82 7.66 -9.41
C ALA A 48 0.22 7.17 -8.40
N ALA A 49 -0.19 6.96 -7.14
CA ALA A 49 0.68 6.41 -6.10
C ALA A 49 1.17 4.98 -6.43
N LEU A 50 0.28 4.13 -6.95
CA LEU A 50 0.64 2.77 -7.37
C LEU A 50 1.64 2.77 -8.52
N ARG A 51 1.45 3.63 -9.53
CA ARG A 51 2.41 3.79 -10.65
C ARG A 51 3.75 4.35 -10.19
N ALA A 52 3.76 5.34 -9.30
CA ALA A 52 4.98 5.88 -8.71
C ALA A 52 5.74 4.81 -7.89
N ALA A 53 5.00 3.87 -7.28
CA ALA A 53 5.54 2.70 -6.61
C ALA A 53 5.78 1.49 -7.55
N ASP A 54 5.77 1.65 -8.88
CA ASP A 54 5.95 0.58 -9.88
C ASP A 54 5.03 -0.65 -9.65
N ILE A 55 3.80 -0.40 -9.20
CA ILE A 55 2.78 -1.41 -8.94
C ILE A 55 1.66 -1.25 -9.96
N ASP A 56 1.31 -2.36 -10.62
CA ASP A 56 0.15 -2.41 -11.51
C ASP A 56 -1.15 -2.21 -10.70
N PRO A 57 -1.94 -1.15 -10.98
CA PRO A 57 -3.18 -0.85 -10.26
C PRO A 57 -4.28 -1.91 -10.41
N THR A 58 -4.17 -2.79 -11.40
CA THR A 58 -5.13 -3.87 -11.67
C THR A 58 -4.84 -5.14 -10.87
N ARG A 59 -3.64 -5.25 -10.28
CA ARG A 59 -3.26 -6.40 -9.44
C ARG A 59 -4.15 -6.52 -8.20
N ARG A 60 -4.22 -7.74 -7.68
CA ARG A 60 -4.89 -8.02 -6.40
C ARG A 60 -3.94 -7.75 -5.24
N PRO A 61 -4.42 -7.21 -4.10
CA PRO A 61 -3.59 -6.93 -2.93
C PRO A 61 -2.80 -8.15 -2.41
N GLU A 62 -3.36 -9.35 -2.56
CA GLU A 62 -2.74 -10.62 -2.14
C GLU A 62 -1.49 -11.02 -2.96
N THR A 63 -1.27 -10.39 -4.12
CA THR A 63 -0.10 -10.66 -4.96
C THR A 63 1.10 -9.78 -4.62
N LEU A 64 0.93 -8.79 -3.73
CA LEU A 64 1.99 -7.86 -3.37
C LEU A 64 2.96 -8.47 -2.36
N GLN A 65 4.23 -8.20 -2.59
CA GLN A 65 5.33 -8.50 -1.69
C GLN A 65 5.50 -7.38 -0.66
N LEU A 66 6.13 -7.71 0.46
CA LEU A 66 6.34 -6.74 1.54
C LEU A 66 7.13 -5.51 1.10
N HIS A 67 8.15 -5.67 0.26
CA HIS A 67 8.94 -4.56 -0.25
C HIS A 67 8.13 -3.61 -1.15
N GLU A 68 7.14 -4.14 -1.90
CA GLU A 68 6.22 -3.32 -2.71
C GLU A 68 5.31 -2.49 -1.80
N LEU A 69 4.84 -3.06 -0.69
CA LEU A 69 4.04 -2.33 0.31
C LEU A 69 4.84 -1.20 0.96
N VAL A 70 6.10 -1.45 1.31
CA VAL A 70 6.95 -0.41 1.93
C VAL A 70 7.18 0.75 0.97
N ARG A 71 7.53 0.47 -0.29
CA ARG A 71 7.68 1.51 -1.34
C ARG A 71 6.40 2.31 -1.57
N LEU A 72 5.25 1.64 -1.54
CA LEU A 72 3.96 2.32 -1.68
C LEU A 72 3.69 3.25 -0.49
N ALA A 73 3.98 2.82 0.74
CA ALA A 73 3.85 3.65 1.92
C ALA A 73 4.80 4.86 1.88
N GLU A 74 6.04 4.68 1.44
CA GLU A 74 6.99 5.79 1.22
C GLU A 74 6.46 6.79 0.19
N THR A 75 5.84 6.31 -0.89
CA THR A 75 5.20 7.17 -1.90
C THR A 75 4.09 8.04 -1.28
N PHE A 76 3.25 7.44 -0.42
CA PHE A 76 2.18 8.16 0.29
C PHE A 76 2.69 9.07 1.42
N ALA A 77 3.89 8.84 1.92
CA ALA A 77 4.55 9.68 2.93
C ALA A 77 5.28 10.88 2.30
N ALA A 78 5.76 10.73 1.06
CA ALA A 78 6.44 11.77 0.30
C ALA A 78 5.48 12.74 -0.44
N THR A 79 4.17 12.46 -0.43
CA THR A 79 3.11 13.29 -1.01
C THR A 79 2.34 14.00 0.09
#